data_AF-A0A9D1NM65-F1
#
_entry.id   AF-A0A9D1NM65-F1
#
_cell.length_a   1.000
_cell.length_b   1.000
_cell.length_c   1.000
_cell.angle_alpha   90.00
_cell.angle_beta   90.00
_cell.angle_gamma   90.00
#
_symmetry.space_group_name_H-M   'P 1'
#
loop_
_entity.id
_entity.type
_entity.pdbx_description
1 polymer ?
#
loop_
_entity_poly.entity_id
_entity_poly.type
_entity_poly.pdbx_seq_one_letter_code
_entity_poly.pdbx_strand_id
1 'polypeptide(L)'
;MFLLSSTSTAANGISVLPANFLRVTANFTARKLIAQDWTNAKDEYCVPDVSHPDYPGFEADSVVFALFHPSSQQSSLGHVDYKGREWDIPNQWFWLTRAEAEEPIDAAGLTETWQRLRTDTERYVAERLPEWEPRMSPEAREVLRLARRVAKASYAHRAEMDTLRPDLQLLRWDAGWHQLKPLAQAYLPDDFAAFQTAFRALAARLRPLVHALSFLR
;
A
#
# COMPACT_ATOMS: atom_id res chain seq x y z
N MET A 1 9.60 -12.15 -2.74
CA MET A 1 9.11 -11.23 -3.77
C MET A 1 9.22 -9.79 -3.28
N PHE A 2 9.48 -8.85 -4.19
CA PHE A 2 9.51 -7.42 -3.93
C PHE A 2 8.66 -6.71 -4.99
N LEU A 3 8.06 -5.58 -4.62
CA LEU A 3 7.49 -4.63 -5.58
C LEU A 3 8.51 -3.50 -5.73
N LEU A 4 8.93 -3.24 -6.96
CA LEU A 4 10.01 -2.32 -7.27
C LEU A 4 9.60 -1.46 -8.46
N SER A 5 10.17 -0.26 -8.55
CA SER A 5 10.00 0.65 -9.69
C SER A 5 10.73 0.19 -10.96
N SER A 6 11.65 -0.77 -10.83
CA SER A 6 12.44 -1.33 -11.94
C SER A 6 12.85 -2.79 -11.68
N THR A 7 13.53 -3.39 -12.65
CA THR A 7 14.04 -4.77 -12.56
C THR A 7 14.99 -4.94 -11.38
N SER A 8 14.86 -6.04 -10.64
CA SER A 8 15.78 -6.38 -9.54
C SER A 8 17.02 -7.11 -10.05
N THR A 9 18.05 -7.17 -9.20
CA THR A 9 19.44 -7.68 -9.31
C THR A 9 19.79 -8.83 -10.27
N ALA A 10 18.82 -9.52 -10.88
CA ALA A 10 19.00 -10.59 -11.87
C ALA A 10 18.37 -10.28 -13.24
N ALA A 11 18.11 -9.00 -13.55
CA ALA A 11 17.41 -8.53 -14.77
C ALA A 11 15.99 -9.10 -14.96
N ASN A 12 15.44 -9.73 -13.91
CA ASN A 12 14.10 -10.29 -13.91
C ASN A 12 13.15 -9.37 -13.14
N GLY A 13 11.99 -9.12 -13.73
CA GLY A 13 10.94 -8.28 -13.15
C GLY A 13 9.87 -7.98 -14.20
N ILE A 14 8.65 -7.72 -13.73
CA ILE A 14 7.57 -7.21 -14.57
C ILE A 14 7.18 -5.83 -14.08
N SER A 15 7.01 -4.88 -14.99
CA SER A 15 6.48 -3.57 -14.64
C SER A 15 5.05 -3.71 -14.13
N VAL A 16 4.72 -2.99 -13.07
CA VAL A 16 3.34 -2.89 -12.59
C VAL A 16 2.60 -1.93 -13.51
N LEU A 17 1.59 -2.44 -14.20
CA LEU A 17 0.75 -1.73 -15.16
C LEU A 17 -0.72 -1.92 -14.75
N PRO A 18 -1.63 -1.02 -15.16
CA PRO A 18 -3.05 -1.18 -14.87
C PRO A 18 -3.61 -2.57 -15.25
N ALA A 19 -3.15 -3.12 -16.39
CA ALA A 19 -3.59 -4.41 -16.90
C ALA A 19 -3.13 -5.64 -16.07
N ASN A 20 -2.07 -5.52 -15.24
CA ASN A 20 -1.54 -6.64 -14.45
C ASN A 20 -1.55 -6.37 -12.93
N PHE A 21 -2.04 -5.21 -12.50
CA PHE A 21 -1.99 -4.75 -11.11
C PHE A 21 -2.52 -5.79 -10.11
N LEU A 22 -3.74 -6.28 -10.33
CA LEU A 22 -4.39 -7.26 -9.44
C LEU A 22 -3.64 -8.60 -9.38
N ARG A 23 -3.08 -9.06 -10.51
CA ARG A 23 -2.26 -10.27 -10.56
C ARG A 23 -0.95 -10.10 -9.79
N VAL A 24 -0.35 -8.92 -9.88
CA VAL A 24 0.88 -8.57 -9.16
C VAL A 24 0.62 -8.53 -7.65
N THR A 25 -0.46 -7.89 -7.19
CA THR A 25 -0.79 -7.82 -5.77
C THR A 25 -1.18 -9.20 -5.21
N ALA A 26 -1.92 -10.02 -5.97
CA ALA A 26 -2.25 -11.39 -5.59
C ALA A 26 -0.99 -12.27 -5.44
N ASN A 27 -0.07 -12.22 -6.43
CA ASN A 27 1.19 -12.96 -6.34
C ASN A 27 2.06 -12.47 -5.16
N PHE A 28 2.12 -11.15 -4.96
CA PHE A 28 2.83 -10.55 -3.82
C PHE A 28 2.30 -11.05 -2.49
N THR A 29 0.99 -11.05 -2.33
CA THR A 29 0.30 -11.51 -1.13
C THR A 29 0.57 -13.00 -0.90
N ALA A 30 0.35 -13.86 -1.90
CA ALA A 30 0.61 -15.30 -1.80
C ALA A 30 2.06 -15.62 -1.37
N ARG A 31 3.04 -14.87 -1.90
CA ARG A 31 4.47 -15.05 -1.58
C ARG A 31 4.91 -14.45 -0.26
N LYS A 32 4.15 -13.51 0.32
CA LYS A 32 4.48 -12.85 1.59
C LYS A 32 3.78 -13.48 2.79
N LEU A 33 2.66 -14.15 2.58
CA LEU A 33 1.90 -14.80 3.64
C LEU A 33 2.53 -16.11 4.14
N ILE A 34 3.27 -16.79 3.27
CA ILE A 34 3.96 -18.04 3.57
C ILE A 34 5.41 -17.73 3.93
N ALA A 35 5.78 -18.03 5.17
CA ALA A 35 7.17 -18.02 5.59
C ALA A 35 7.82 -19.33 5.15
N GLN A 36 9.00 -19.24 4.54
CA GLN A 36 9.74 -20.42 4.14
C GLN A 36 10.37 -21.09 5.37
N ASP A 37 10.16 -22.39 5.51
CA ASP A 37 10.78 -23.25 6.51
C ASP A 37 11.27 -24.55 5.86
N TRP A 38 11.75 -25.50 6.67
CA TRP A 38 12.29 -26.76 6.17
C TRP A 38 11.22 -27.70 5.60
N THR A 39 9.94 -27.51 5.95
CA THR A 39 8.82 -28.35 5.49
C THR A 39 8.31 -27.92 4.11
N ASN A 40 8.31 -26.61 3.83
CA ASN A 40 7.86 -26.05 2.56
C ASN A 40 9.02 -25.59 1.64
N ALA A 41 10.26 -25.95 1.98
CA ALA A 41 11.44 -25.56 1.20
C ALA A 41 11.45 -26.09 -0.25
N LYS A 42 10.58 -27.06 -0.56
CA LYS A 42 10.40 -27.67 -1.88
C LYS A 42 9.08 -27.32 -2.55
N ASP A 43 8.24 -26.52 -1.89
CA ASP A 43 6.96 -26.11 -2.45
C ASP A 43 7.19 -25.17 -3.63
N GLU A 44 6.35 -25.30 -4.65
CA GLU A 44 6.44 -24.52 -5.88
C GLU A 44 5.22 -23.63 -6.07
N TYR A 45 5.48 -22.35 -6.38
CA TYR A 45 4.41 -21.42 -6.71
C TYR A 45 3.86 -21.70 -8.10
N CYS A 46 2.55 -21.95 -8.16
CA CYS A 46 1.84 -22.34 -9.36
C CYS A 46 0.89 -21.23 -9.84
N VAL A 47 0.35 -21.40 -11.06
CA VAL A 47 -0.79 -20.60 -11.51
C VAL A 47 -1.99 -20.94 -10.62
N PRO A 48 -2.62 -19.95 -9.97
CA PRO A 48 -3.74 -20.21 -9.07
C PRO A 48 -4.98 -20.67 -9.83
N ASP A 49 -5.88 -21.34 -9.12
CA ASP A 49 -7.22 -21.63 -9.63
C ASP A 49 -8.09 -20.36 -9.59
N VAL A 50 -8.10 -19.65 -10.73
CA VAL A 50 -8.89 -18.44 -10.92
C VAL A 50 -10.39 -18.70 -11.02
N SER A 51 -10.80 -19.97 -11.18
CA SER A 51 -12.22 -20.35 -11.26
C SER A 51 -12.86 -20.56 -9.88
N HIS A 52 -12.03 -20.67 -8.83
CA HIS A 52 -12.50 -20.85 -7.47
C HIS A 52 -13.31 -19.64 -6.99
N PRO A 53 -14.47 -19.84 -6.31
CA PRO A 53 -15.36 -18.75 -5.91
C PRO A 53 -14.72 -17.73 -4.97
N ASP A 54 -13.71 -18.13 -4.18
CA ASP A 54 -12.99 -17.24 -3.27
C ASP A 54 -11.89 -16.40 -3.96
N TYR A 55 -11.51 -16.72 -5.21
CA TYR A 55 -10.42 -16.04 -5.90
C TYR A 55 -10.67 -14.52 -6.08
N PRO A 56 -11.87 -14.06 -6.50
CA PRO A 56 -12.14 -12.63 -6.65
C PRO A 56 -12.03 -11.84 -5.35
N GLY A 57 -12.35 -12.46 -4.20
CA GLY A 57 -12.20 -11.86 -2.88
C GLY A 57 -10.75 -11.83 -2.42
N PHE A 58 -10.01 -12.94 -2.60
CA PHE A 58 -8.58 -12.99 -2.35
C PHE A 58 -7.81 -11.94 -3.16
N GLU A 59 -8.16 -11.76 -4.44
CA GLU A 59 -7.54 -10.76 -5.32
C GLU A 59 -7.78 -9.33 -4.82
N ALA A 60 -9.00 -9.00 -4.39
CA ALA A 60 -9.34 -7.68 -3.86
C ALA A 60 -8.64 -7.42 -2.51
N ASP A 61 -8.66 -8.39 -1.59
CA ASP A 61 -7.97 -8.32 -0.30
C ASP A 61 -6.44 -8.22 -0.46
N SER A 62 -5.89 -8.84 -1.50
CA SER A 62 -4.47 -8.78 -1.84
C SER A 62 -3.99 -7.38 -2.19
N VAL A 63 -4.87 -6.50 -2.71
CA VAL A 63 -4.53 -5.09 -2.92
C VAL A 63 -4.26 -4.42 -1.57
N VAL A 64 -5.16 -4.62 -0.60
CA VAL A 64 -5.03 -4.06 0.76
C VAL A 64 -3.79 -4.62 1.44
N PHE A 65 -3.57 -5.93 1.34
CA PHE A 65 -2.38 -6.55 1.90
C PHE A 65 -1.10 -5.96 1.30
N ALA A 66 -1.03 -5.81 -0.02
CA ALA A 66 0.13 -5.26 -0.72
C ALA A 66 0.39 -3.77 -0.42
N LEU A 67 -0.66 -2.95 -0.27
CA LEU A 67 -0.52 -1.53 0.10
C LEU A 67 0.20 -1.32 1.42
N PHE A 68 -0.05 -2.21 2.37
CA PHE A 68 0.31 -2.00 3.76
C PHE A 68 1.42 -2.93 4.27
N HIS A 69 1.82 -3.91 3.46
CA HIS A 69 2.90 -4.81 3.81
C HIS A 69 4.25 -4.06 3.83
N PRO A 70 5.10 -4.25 4.86
CA PRO A 70 6.36 -3.50 5.01
C PRO A 70 7.33 -3.61 3.82
N SER A 71 7.32 -4.73 3.09
CA SER A 71 8.18 -4.91 1.92
C SER A 71 7.72 -4.19 0.65
N SER A 72 6.54 -3.57 0.64
CA SER A 72 6.03 -2.89 -0.56
C SER A 72 6.64 -1.50 -0.75
N GLN A 73 6.92 -0.80 0.36
CA GLN A 73 7.72 0.43 0.41
C GLN A 73 7.30 1.50 -0.61
N GLN A 74 5.99 1.59 -0.93
CA GLN A 74 5.53 2.64 -1.84
C GLN A 74 5.69 3.99 -1.16
N SER A 75 6.27 4.94 -1.90
CA SER A 75 6.53 6.30 -1.42
C SER A 75 6.31 7.31 -2.53
N SER A 76 5.96 8.52 -2.12
CA SER A 76 5.95 9.71 -2.97
C SER A 76 7.30 10.41 -2.78
N LEU A 77 8.01 10.67 -3.86
CA LEU A 77 9.35 11.27 -3.82
C LEU A 77 9.35 12.55 -4.63
N GLY A 78 9.92 13.61 -4.08
CA GLY A 78 10.24 14.84 -4.79
C GLY A 78 11.72 15.03 -4.94
N HIS A 79 12.05 15.99 -5.80
CA HIS A 79 13.41 16.48 -5.99
C HIS A 79 14.39 15.34 -6.36
N VAL A 80 13.94 14.38 -7.17
CA VAL A 80 14.77 13.25 -7.59
C VAL A 80 15.59 13.65 -8.81
N ASP A 81 16.89 13.84 -8.62
CA ASP A 81 17.81 14.16 -9.70
C ASP A 81 18.11 12.93 -10.57
N TYR A 82 17.74 13.01 -11.85
CA TYR A 82 18.05 11.97 -12.81
C TYR A 82 18.32 12.55 -14.21
N LYS A 83 19.52 12.25 -14.74
CA LYS A 83 20.02 12.72 -16.04
C LYS A 83 19.97 14.25 -16.21
N GLY A 84 20.35 15.00 -15.16
CA GLY A 84 20.40 16.46 -15.18
C GLY A 84 19.03 17.14 -15.17
N ARG A 85 17.97 16.39 -14.81
CA ARG A 85 16.62 16.90 -14.60
C ARG A 85 16.12 16.42 -13.26
N GLU A 86 15.41 17.31 -12.57
CA GLU A 86 14.70 17.00 -11.34
C GLU A 86 13.32 16.42 -11.65
N TRP A 87 12.95 15.36 -10.92
CA TRP A 87 11.68 14.65 -11.10
C TRP A 87 10.89 14.59 -9.79
N ASP A 88 9.59 14.80 -9.92
CA ASP A 88 8.58 14.42 -8.93
C ASP A 88 8.01 13.06 -9.29
N ILE A 89 8.05 12.12 -8.34
CA ILE A 89 7.53 10.76 -8.47
C ILE A 89 6.24 10.66 -7.63
N PRO A 90 5.06 10.75 -8.27
CA PRO A 90 3.79 10.58 -7.58
C PRO A 90 3.60 9.12 -7.15
N ASN A 91 3.04 8.93 -5.97
CA ASN A 91 2.68 7.61 -5.46
C ASN A 91 1.32 7.17 -5.98
N GLN A 92 1.31 6.47 -7.12
CA GLN A 92 0.08 5.91 -7.71
C GLN A 92 -0.63 4.87 -6.84
N TRP A 93 0.03 4.38 -5.78
CA TRP A 93 -0.54 3.44 -4.81
C TRP A 93 -1.25 4.12 -3.64
N PHE A 94 -1.20 5.45 -3.53
CA PHE A 94 -1.90 6.14 -2.46
C PHE A 94 -3.42 5.91 -2.57
N TRP A 95 -4.06 5.62 -1.43
CA TRP A 95 -5.41 5.06 -1.37
C TRP A 95 -6.49 6.05 -0.94
N LEU A 96 -6.11 7.25 -0.49
CA LEU A 96 -7.07 8.32 -0.24
C LEU A 96 -7.32 9.07 -1.55
N THR A 97 -8.59 9.36 -1.80
CA THR A 97 -8.95 10.29 -2.87
C THR A 97 -8.51 11.71 -2.52
N ARG A 98 -8.38 12.57 -3.53
CA ARG A 98 -8.07 13.99 -3.29
C ARG A 98 -9.12 14.66 -2.40
N ALA A 99 -10.39 14.36 -2.64
CA ALA A 99 -11.50 14.88 -1.83
C ALA A 99 -11.42 14.44 -0.35
N GLU A 100 -10.98 13.20 -0.09
CA GLU A 100 -10.78 12.72 1.29
C GLU A 100 -9.57 13.33 1.99
N ALA A 101 -8.59 13.81 1.23
CA ALA A 101 -7.37 14.42 1.75
C ALA A 101 -7.48 15.94 1.93
N GLU A 102 -8.37 16.62 1.19
CA GLU A 102 -8.46 18.08 1.16
C GLU A 102 -8.73 18.71 2.53
N GLU A 103 -9.79 18.28 3.22
CA GLU A 103 -10.16 18.83 4.53
C GLU A 103 -9.09 18.58 5.61
N PRO A 104 -8.52 17.36 5.77
CA PRO A 104 -7.46 17.13 6.75
C PRO A 104 -6.18 17.94 6.49
N ILE A 105 -5.86 18.22 5.22
CA ILE A 105 -4.70 19.04 4.84
C ILE A 105 -4.95 20.51 5.19
N ASP A 106 -6.13 21.02 4.85
CA ASP A 106 -6.53 22.40 5.14
C ASP A 106 -6.60 22.67 6.64
N ALA A 107 -7.23 21.74 7.39
CA ALA A 107 -7.31 21.80 8.85
C ALA A 107 -5.93 21.77 9.54
N ALA A 108 -4.94 21.12 8.92
CA ALA A 108 -3.56 21.09 9.40
C ALA A 108 -2.73 22.33 8.99
N GLY A 109 -3.30 23.26 8.20
CA GLY A 109 -2.61 24.48 7.75
C GLY A 109 -1.47 24.21 6.76
N LEU A 110 -1.48 23.08 6.04
CA LEU A 110 -0.42 22.68 5.11
C LEU A 110 -0.62 23.30 3.73
N THR A 111 -0.44 24.62 3.64
CA THR A 111 -0.74 25.43 2.43
C THR A 111 -0.10 24.88 1.15
N GLU A 112 1.19 24.53 1.16
CA GLU A 112 1.89 24.03 -0.03
C GLU A 112 1.37 22.64 -0.46
N THR A 113 1.14 21.77 0.52
CA THR A 113 0.53 20.44 0.30
C THR A 113 -0.86 20.58 -0.31
N TRP A 114 -1.66 21.52 0.18
CA TRP A 114 -3.01 21.80 -0.32
C TRP A 114 -3.00 22.33 -1.75
N GLN A 115 -2.11 23.29 -2.07
CA GLN A 115 -1.97 23.82 -3.42
C GLN A 115 -1.55 22.73 -4.42
N ARG A 116 -0.63 21.85 -4.00
CA ARG A 116 -0.20 20.71 -4.80
C ARG A 116 -1.37 19.76 -5.05
N LEU A 117 -2.10 19.37 -4.00
CA LEU A 117 -3.27 18.48 -4.12
C LEU A 117 -4.26 18.94 -5.20
N ARG A 118 -4.55 20.24 -5.25
CA ARG A 118 -5.53 20.82 -6.20
C ARG A 118 -5.10 20.80 -7.66
N THR A 119 -3.80 20.83 -7.91
CA THR A 119 -3.23 20.84 -9.27
C THR A 119 -2.84 19.44 -9.74
N ASP A 120 -2.79 18.48 -8.82
CA ASP A 120 -2.43 17.09 -9.09
C ASP A 120 -3.61 16.25 -9.61
N THR A 121 -3.32 15.04 -10.09
CA THR A 121 -4.33 14.07 -10.52
C THR A 121 -4.64 13.06 -9.41
N GLU A 122 -5.82 12.45 -9.50
CA GLU A 122 -6.18 11.34 -8.61
C GLU A 122 -5.19 10.17 -8.78
N ARG A 123 -4.99 9.40 -7.71
CA ARG A 123 -4.03 8.28 -7.72
C ARG A 123 -4.72 7.01 -8.18
N TYR A 124 -4.01 6.20 -8.97
CA TYR A 124 -4.56 4.99 -9.58
C TYR A 124 -5.29 4.09 -8.56
N VAL A 125 -4.69 3.83 -7.39
CA VAL A 125 -5.36 2.98 -6.39
C VAL A 125 -6.62 3.65 -5.82
N ALA A 126 -6.59 4.95 -5.51
CA ALA A 126 -7.76 5.67 -5.03
C ALA A 126 -8.93 5.66 -6.06
N GLU A 127 -8.64 5.82 -7.35
CA GLU A 127 -9.66 5.75 -8.41
C GLU A 127 -10.31 4.37 -8.54
N ARG A 128 -9.52 3.31 -8.37
CA ARG A 128 -9.97 1.93 -8.63
C ARG A 128 -10.51 1.22 -7.40
N LEU A 129 -10.20 1.71 -6.20
CA LEU A 129 -10.62 1.10 -4.94
C LEU A 129 -12.14 0.84 -4.86
N PRO A 130 -13.04 1.76 -5.30
CA PRO A 130 -14.48 1.54 -5.26
C PRO A 130 -14.96 0.32 -6.07
N GLU A 131 -14.22 -0.08 -7.12
CA GLU A 131 -14.55 -1.28 -7.91
C GLU A 131 -14.15 -2.58 -7.22
N TRP A 132 -13.17 -2.52 -6.31
CA TRP A 132 -12.61 -3.69 -5.63
C TRP A 132 -13.27 -3.88 -4.24
N GLU A 133 -13.64 -2.79 -3.58
CA GLU A 133 -14.21 -2.77 -2.23
C GLU A 133 -15.45 -3.69 -2.04
N PRO A 134 -16.38 -3.83 -3.01
CA PRO A 134 -17.50 -4.76 -2.91
C PRO A 134 -17.08 -6.24 -2.77
N ARG A 135 -15.91 -6.61 -3.31
CA ARG A 135 -15.36 -7.97 -3.24
C ARG A 135 -14.48 -8.22 -2.02
N MET A 136 -14.08 -7.15 -1.32
CA MET A 136 -13.22 -7.24 -0.15
C MET A 136 -13.91 -7.89 1.04
N SER A 137 -13.13 -8.60 1.84
CA SER A 137 -13.58 -9.14 3.10
C SER A 137 -13.80 -8.06 4.17
N PRO A 138 -14.53 -8.38 5.25
CA PRO A 138 -14.65 -7.49 6.41
C PRO A 138 -13.28 -7.07 6.98
N GLU A 139 -12.32 -7.99 7.03
CA GLU A 139 -10.96 -7.74 7.54
C GLU A 139 -10.18 -6.77 6.65
N ALA A 140 -10.27 -6.91 5.33
CA ALA A 140 -9.61 -6.00 4.39
C ALA A 140 -10.22 -4.58 4.45
N ARG A 141 -11.56 -4.50 4.55
CA ARG A 141 -12.26 -3.22 4.74
C ARG A 141 -11.88 -2.55 6.05
N GLU A 142 -11.73 -3.32 7.13
CA GLU A 142 -11.31 -2.79 8.42
C GLU A 142 -9.87 -2.26 8.38
N VAL A 143 -8.95 -2.95 7.72
CA VAL A 143 -7.59 -2.45 7.48
C VAL A 143 -7.62 -1.14 6.71
N LEU A 144 -8.40 -1.05 5.62
CA LEU A 144 -8.54 0.20 4.86
C LEU A 144 -9.12 1.32 5.73
N ARG A 145 -10.17 1.05 6.51
CA ARG A 145 -10.80 2.04 7.39
C ARG A 145 -9.80 2.61 8.39
N LEU A 146 -9.01 1.75 9.05
CA LEU A 146 -7.99 2.16 10.00
C LEU A 146 -6.82 2.89 9.33
N ALA A 147 -6.38 2.44 8.15
CA ALA A 147 -5.35 3.11 7.37
C ALA A 147 -5.79 4.51 6.92
N ARG A 148 -7.04 4.66 6.47
CA ARG A 148 -7.65 5.96 6.16
C ARG A 148 -7.65 6.87 7.38
N ARG A 149 -7.99 6.35 8.57
CA ARG A 149 -7.94 7.11 9.83
C ARG A 149 -6.52 7.61 10.15
N VAL A 150 -5.54 6.72 10.12
CA VAL A 150 -4.13 7.07 10.35
C VAL A 150 -3.63 8.10 9.34
N ALA A 151 -3.91 7.91 8.05
CA ALA A 151 -3.47 8.84 7.01
C ALA A 151 -4.08 10.24 7.15
N LYS A 152 -5.37 10.35 7.48
CA LYS A 152 -6.03 11.64 7.73
C LYS A 152 -5.50 12.31 9.00
N ALA A 153 -5.42 11.57 10.11
CA ALA A 153 -4.88 12.10 11.36
C ALA A 153 -3.40 12.51 11.25
N SER A 154 -2.64 11.85 10.37
CA SER A 154 -1.21 12.15 10.22
C SER A 154 -0.93 13.60 9.81
N TYR A 155 -1.82 14.24 9.02
CA TYR A 155 -1.61 15.59 8.48
C TYR A 155 -1.29 16.63 9.57
N ALA A 156 -1.94 16.53 10.73
CA ALA A 156 -1.71 17.41 11.88
C ALA A 156 -0.26 17.35 12.41
N HIS A 157 0.46 16.26 12.17
CA HIS A 157 1.81 16.03 12.67
C HIS A 157 2.88 16.05 11.56
N ARG A 158 2.49 16.20 10.28
CA ARG A 158 3.45 16.07 9.16
C ARG A 158 4.48 17.19 9.15
N ALA A 159 4.11 18.45 9.43
CA ALA A 159 5.06 19.56 9.45
C ALA A 159 6.13 19.41 10.54
N GLU A 160 5.71 19.01 11.74
CA GLU A 160 6.63 18.74 12.86
C GLU A 160 7.57 17.58 12.52
N MET A 161 7.01 16.46 12.05
CA MET A 161 7.79 15.28 11.71
C MET A 161 8.72 15.50 10.52
N ASP A 162 8.30 16.27 9.52
CA ASP A 162 9.14 16.61 8.36
C ASP A 162 10.33 17.50 8.76
N THR A 163 10.16 18.34 9.78
CA THR A 163 11.29 19.11 10.37
C THR A 163 12.32 18.17 11.02
N LEU A 164 11.84 17.13 11.72
CA LEU A 164 12.71 16.16 12.40
C LEU A 164 13.30 15.12 11.43
N ARG A 165 12.56 14.77 10.38
CA ARG A 165 12.82 13.68 9.44
C ARG A 165 12.46 14.10 8.01
N PRO A 166 13.17 15.08 7.44
CA PRO A 166 12.90 15.58 6.08
C PRO A 166 13.14 14.51 5.01
N ASP A 167 13.91 13.46 5.32
CA ASP A 167 14.14 12.30 4.46
C ASP A 167 12.85 11.53 4.14
N LEU A 168 11.82 11.63 5.00
CA LEU A 168 10.53 10.98 4.78
C LEU A 168 9.63 11.73 3.78
N GLN A 169 9.91 13.01 3.48
CA GLN A 169 9.13 13.87 2.58
C GLN A 169 7.61 13.84 2.84
N LEU A 170 7.21 14.07 4.09
CA LEU A 170 5.82 13.88 4.55
C LEU A 170 4.88 14.99 4.06
N LEU A 171 5.41 16.14 3.68
CA LEU A 171 4.62 17.26 3.12
C LEU A 171 4.02 16.96 1.74
N ARG A 172 4.32 15.80 1.14
CA ARG A 172 3.61 15.32 -0.05
C ARG A 172 2.26 14.74 0.37
N TRP A 173 1.19 15.15 -0.29
CA TRP A 173 -0.17 14.73 0.07
C TRP A 173 -0.33 13.21 -0.04
N ASP A 174 0.29 12.60 -1.04
CA ASP A 174 0.26 11.18 -1.36
C ASP A 174 1.38 10.35 -0.70
N ALA A 175 1.93 10.83 0.42
CA ALA A 175 2.92 10.10 1.20
C ALA A 175 2.45 8.67 1.53
N GLY A 176 3.21 7.67 1.10
CA GLY A 176 2.83 6.27 1.21
C GLY A 176 2.91 5.72 2.63
N TRP A 177 2.36 4.52 2.84
CA TRP A 177 2.30 3.90 4.18
C TRP A 177 3.68 3.75 4.83
N HIS A 178 4.72 3.46 4.03
CA HIS A 178 6.09 3.38 4.52
C HIS A 178 6.57 4.70 5.13
N GLN A 179 6.25 5.83 4.49
CA GLN A 179 6.59 7.17 4.98
C GLN A 179 5.77 7.52 6.22
N LEU A 180 4.49 7.16 6.25
CA LEU A 180 3.60 7.46 7.38
C LEU A 180 3.88 6.61 8.63
N LYS A 181 4.47 5.42 8.48
CA LYS A 181 4.66 4.47 9.59
C LYS A 181 5.47 5.06 10.78
N PRO A 182 6.64 5.69 10.59
CA PRO A 182 7.36 6.33 11.69
C PRO A 182 6.54 7.43 12.40
N LEU A 183 5.78 8.23 11.65
CA LEU A 183 4.90 9.25 12.22
C LEU A 183 3.79 8.61 13.05
N ALA A 184 3.12 7.59 12.51
CA ALA A 184 2.05 6.90 13.21
C ALA A 184 2.54 6.24 14.52
N GLN A 185 3.77 5.72 14.54
CA GLN A 185 4.39 5.18 15.75
C GLN A 185 4.64 6.24 16.83
N ALA A 186 5.00 7.46 16.43
CA ALA A 186 5.33 8.53 17.36
C ALA A 186 4.10 9.27 17.88
N TYR A 187 3.16 9.60 16.99
CA TYR A 187 2.04 10.52 17.30
C TYR A 187 0.67 9.82 17.37
N LEU A 188 0.52 8.63 16.78
CA LEU A 188 -0.77 7.92 16.69
C LEU A 188 -0.66 6.45 17.17
N PRO A 189 -0.09 6.17 18.36
CA PRO A 189 0.26 4.81 18.77
C PRO A 189 -0.95 3.88 18.88
N ASP A 190 -2.09 4.36 19.38
CA ASP A 190 -3.31 3.57 19.53
C ASP A 190 -3.91 3.18 18.18
N ASP A 191 -3.96 4.13 17.25
CA ASP A 191 -4.42 3.91 15.88
C ASP A 191 -3.50 2.95 15.13
N PHE A 192 -2.19 3.09 15.32
CA PHE A 192 -1.21 2.20 14.74
C PHE A 192 -1.31 0.78 15.31
N ALA A 193 -1.54 0.62 16.62
CA ALA A 193 -1.75 -0.67 17.26
C ALA A 193 -3.05 -1.36 16.80
N ALA A 194 -4.15 -0.60 16.66
CA ALA A 194 -5.40 -1.08 16.11
C ALA A 194 -5.20 -1.56 14.66
N PHE A 195 -4.53 -0.75 13.84
CA PHE A 195 -4.19 -1.11 12.46
C PHE A 195 -3.37 -2.40 12.39
N GLN A 196 -2.33 -2.55 13.21
CA GLN A 196 -1.51 -3.77 13.22
C GLN A 196 -2.34 -5.01 13.55
N THR A 197 -3.29 -4.89 14.48
CA THR A 197 -4.18 -5.99 14.85
C THR A 197 -5.09 -6.38 13.68
N ALA A 198 -5.71 -5.40 13.02
CA ALA A 198 -6.51 -5.66 11.82
C ALA A 198 -5.67 -6.25 10.67
N PHE A 199 -4.44 -5.76 10.47
CA PHE A 199 -3.55 -6.27 9.43
C PHE A 199 -3.12 -7.72 9.68
N ARG A 200 -2.88 -8.09 10.95
CA ARG A 200 -2.63 -9.49 11.35
C ARG A 200 -3.85 -10.37 11.09
N ALA A 201 -5.06 -9.88 11.36
CA ALA A 201 -6.30 -10.62 11.09
C ALA A 201 -6.49 -10.86 9.57
N LEU A 202 -6.27 -9.84 8.74
CA LEU A 202 -6.27 -9.97 7.29
C LEU A 202 -5.25 -11.02 6.82
N ALA A 203 -4.03 -10.97 7.34
CA ALA A 203 -3.00 -11.96 7.00
C ALA A 203 -3.39 -13.39 7.40
N ALA A 204 -3.97 -13.57 8.59
CA ALA A 204 -4.43 -14.86 9.08
C ALA A 204 -5.56 -15.44 8.20
N ARG A 205 -6.47 -14.59 7.72
CA ARG A 205 -7.53 -14.97 6.78
C ARG A 205 -6.98 -15.41 5.43
N LEU A 206 -6.06 -14.64 4.85
CA LEU A 206 -5.56 -14.88 3.50
C LEU A 206 -4.61 -16.08 3.42
N ARG A 207 -3.90 -16.40 4.50
CA ARG A 207 -2.91 -17.49 4.54
C ARG A 207 -3.46 -18.86 4.06
N PRO A 208 -4.58 -19.40 4.59
CA PRO A 208 -5.10 -20.69 4.12
C PRO A 208 -5.55 -20.66 2.66
N LEU A 209 -5.97 -19.49 2.14
CA LEU A 209 -6.39 -19.34 0.75
C LEU A 209 -5.24 -19.51 -0.24
N VAL A 210 -3.98 -19.32 0.18
CA VAL A 210 -2.81 -19.58 -0.68
C VAL A 210 -2.80 -21.03 -1.15
N HIS A 211 -3.02 -21.99 -0.25
CA HIS A 211 -3.11 -23.40 -0.64
C HIS A 211 -4.44 -23.74 -1.29
N ALA A 212 -5.56 -23.22 -0.77
CA ALA A 212 -6.89 -23.52 -1.31
C ALA A 212 -7.05 -23.08 -2.78
N LEU A 213 -6.48 -21.93 -3.13
CA LEU A 213 -6.48 -21.39 -4.50
C LEU A 213 -5.33 -21.93 -5.36
N SER A 214 -4.62 -22.99 -4.92
CA SER A 214 -3.51 -23.60 -5.66
C SER A 214 -2.34 -22.67 -5.98
N PHE A 215 -2.11 -21.59 -5.21
CA PHE A 215 -0.92 -20.76 -5.40
C PHE A 215 0.36 -21.50 -5.04
N LEU A 216 0.32 -22.43 -4.08
CA LEU A 216 1.47 -23.15 -3.56
C LEU A 216 1.13 -24.65 -3.40
N ARG A 217 2.00 -25.52 -3.92
CA ARG A 217 1.87 -26.98 -3.91
C ARG A 217 3.18 -27.65 -3.55
#